data_AF-K3WKN0-F1
#
_entry.id   AF-K3WKN0-F1
#
_cell.length_a   1.000
_cell.length_b   1.000
_cell.length_c   1.000
_cell.angle_alpha   90.00
_cell.angle_beta   90.00
_cell.angle_gamma   90.00
#
_symmetry.space_group_name_H-M   'P 1'
#
loop_
_entity.id
_entity.type
_entity.pdbx_description
1 polymer ?
#
loop_
_entity_poly.entity_id
_entity_poly.type
_entity_poly.pdbx_seq_one_letter_code
_entity_poly.pdbx_strand_id
1 'polypeptide(L)'
;MVATDSKALRECSACEQQLPAGAFSRNQLLKDNAKCKSCVAAMLLQEAQLNSEGELKLKRCVQCFQDLEKDAFSKRQYHILDGKCIACVTELERAAAGAAIHTAGKWSYDQCYRACHRGKTGGVAVRIKCNIASPILGFIPLGRVFCATAVIYNEQGDPMVKLESLSCVEGISEENQAKSRDGWVPCRSIRNEVMVEPHSGPFNSSKFYRCVIEGCKARVAPDLELPEIGYVLYGDVVEVVEAQVSSDGIVFLQLHKRYFDESAWVVERTLDNESVLNEIEGPSQEHAKYRCVQESGAPTRLEPSLASPPIGRIACGTVVTVVERVVTLERQVFLKVEPSSLPQGQRAQRNKKSKDNDMEAIAAAAVWVIETSTCCASVMIKLQARFSP
;
A
#
# COMPACT_ATOMS: atom_id res chain seq x y z
N MET A 1 82.44 -0.92 13.63
CA MET A 1 81.06 -0.82 13.12
C MET A 1 80.24 -1.97 13.69
N VAL A 2 79.37 -1.70 14.67
CA VAL A 2 77.97 -2.18 14.77
C VAL A 2 77.30 -1.22 15.75
N ALA A 3 76.40 -0.37 15.25
CA ALA A 3 75.58 0.50 16.09
C ALA A 3 74.45 -0.36 16.69
N THR A 4 74.39 -0.45 18.02
CA THR A 4 73.28 -1.08 18.73
C THR A 4 72.11 -0.10 18.76
N ASP A 5 71.05 -0.44 18.04
CA ASP A 5 69.75 0.23 18.10
C ASP A 5 69.25 0.31 19.54
N SER A 6 69.15 1.53 20.06
CA SER A 6 68.42 1.83 21.29
C SER A 6 66.93 1.57 21.05
N LYS A 7 66.47 0.36 21.40
CA LYS A 7 65.03 0.02 21.39
C LYS A 7 64.28 1.01 22.28
N ALA A 8 63.46 1.87 21.67
CA ALA A 8 62.61 2.82 22.38
C ALA A 8 61.72 2.07 23.39
N LEU A 9 61.98 2.29 24.68
CA LEU A 9 61.16 1.81 25.79
C LEU A 9 59.98 2.77 25.96
N ARG A 10 58.80 2.23 26.26
CA ARG A 10 57.60 3.01 26.53
C ARG A 10 56.95 2.54 27.83
N GLU A 11 56.52 3.49 28.63
CA GLU A 11 55.86 3.22 29.90
C GLU A 11 54.40 2.81 29.71
N CYS A 12 53.99 1.76 30.41
CA CYS A 12 52.60 1.31 30.44
C CYS A 12 51.80 2.15 31.43
N SER A 13 50.71 2.78 30.98
CA SER A 13 49.88 3.65 31.84
C SER A 13 49.04 2.91 32.89
N ALA A 14 49.21 1.59 33.06
CA ALA A 14 48.44 0.77 34.00
C ALA A 14 49.32 0.01 35.01
N CYS A 15 50.56 -0.32 34.65
CA CYS A 15 51.52 -0.94 35.57
C CYS A 15 52.79 -0.10 35.77
N GLU A 16 52.89 1.05 35.10
CA GLU A 16 53.99 2.02 35.22
C GLU A 16 55.38 1.45 34.86
N GLN A 17 55.41 0.28 34.21
CA GLN A 17 56.66 -0.36 33.78
C GLN A 17 57.10 0.15 32.41
N GLN A 18 58.39 0.45 32.27
CA GLN A 18 59.02 0.72 30.97
C GLN A 18 59.28 -0.58 30.22
N LEU A 19 58.57 -0.75 29.09
CA LEU A 19 58.57 -1.99 28.32
C LEU A 19 58.96 -1.73 26.86
N PRO A 20 59.56 -2.71 26.17
CA PRO A 20 59.89 -2.57 24.75
C PRO A 20 58.61 -2.49 23.91
N ALA A 21 58.69 -1.83 22.75
CA ALA A 21 57.56 -1.65 21.83
C ALA A 21 56.78 -2.95 21.50
N GLY A 22 57.44 -4.11 21.48
CA GLY A 22 56.81 -5.42 21.26
C GLY A 22 55.81 -5.85 22.33
N ALA A 23 55.89 -5.29 23.54
CA ALA A 23 54.95 -5.50 24.65
C ALA A 23 53.61 -4.76 24.43
N PHE A 24 53.52 -3.91 23.40
CA PHE A 24 52.32 -3.20 22.99
C PHE A 24 51.90 -3.66 21.60
N SER A 25 50.61 -3.60 21.29
CA SER A 25 50.13 -3.74 19.91
C SER A 25 50.36 -2.45 19.13
N ARG A 26 50.38 -2.55 17.80
CA ARG A 26 50.60 -1.40 16.92
C ARG A 26 49.61 -0.26 17.20
N ASN A 27 48.35 -0.59 17.48
CA ASN A 27 47.31 0.40 17.82
C ASN A 27 47.43 0.96 19.24
N GLN A 28 48.02 0.23 20.19
CA GLN A 28 48.28 0.74 21.54
C GLN A 28 49.40 1.76 21.57
N LEU A 29 50.43 1.58 20.73
CA LEU A 29 51.53 2.55 20.58
C LEU A 29 51.08 3.90 19.99
N LEU A 30 49.90 3.99 19.39
CA LEU A 30 49.38 5.25 18.86
C LEU A 30 48.58 6.03 19.91
N LYS A 31 48.38 5.50 21.13
CA LYS A 31 47.59 6.15 22.18
C LYS A 31 48.50 6.75 23.25
N ASP A 32 48.16 7.95 23.73
CA ASP A 32 48.94 8.65 24.76
C ASP A 32 48.99 7.87 26.09
N ASN A 33 47.89 7.19 26.43
CA ASN A 33 47.78 6.29 27.60
C ASN A 33 47.85 4.81 27.17
N ALA A 34 49.00 4.40 26.64
CA ALA A 34 49.19 3.03 26.14
C ALA A 34 49.28 2.02 27.31
N LYS A 35 48.39 1.02 27.31
CA LYS A 35 48.49 -0.14 28.20
C LYS A 35 49.19 -1.30 27.50
N CYS A 36 50.07 -2.02 28.19
CA CYS A 36 50.75 -3.20 27.63
C CYS A 36 49.76 -4.34 27.40
N LYS A 37 50.11 -5.28 26.52
CA LYS A 37 49.27 -6.44 26.16
C LYS A 37 48.84 -7.23 27.40
N SER A 38 49.71 -7.40 28.39
CA SER A 38 49.42 -8.14 29.62
C SER A 38 48.38 -7.43 30.49
N CYS A 39 48.49 -6.11 30.68
CA CYS A 39 47.50 -5.34 31.43
C CYS A 39 46.13 -5.33 30.73
N VAL A 40 46.11 -5.29 29.39
CA VAL A 40 44.84 -5.39 28.64
C VAL A 40 44.24 -6.78 28.75
N ALA A 41 45.04 -7.85 28.69
CA ALA A 41 44.56 -9.21 28.90
C ALA A 41 44.00 -9.41 30.32
N ALA A 42 44.69 -8.89 31.34
CA ALA A 42 44.22 -8.95 32.73
C ALA A 42 42.91 -8.17 32.93
N MET A 43 42.79 -6.99 32.32
CA MET A 43 41.56 -6.19 32.38
C MET A 43 40.38 -6.90 31.69
N LEU A 44 40.61 -7.54 30.53
CA LEU A 44 39.58 -8.30 29.83
C LEU A 44 39.16 -9.55 30.61
N LEU A 45 40.09 -10.21 31.31
CA LEU A 45 39.78 -11.33 32.20
C LEU A 45 38.96 -10.86 33.41
N GLN A 46 39.27 -9.69 33.96
CA GLN A 46 38.53 -9.11 35.07
C GLN A 46 37.12 -8.64 34.63
N GLU A 47 36.98 -8.06 33.44
CA GLU A 47 35.67 -7.76 32.83
C GLU A 47 34.86 -9.03 32.55
N ALA A 48 35.51 -10.12 32.12
CA ALA A 48 34.84 -11.40 31.91
C ALA A 48 34.36 -12.03 33.23
N GLN A 49 35.12 -11.85 34.32
CA GLN A 49 34.74 -12.30 35.66
C GLN A 49 33.62 -11.43 36.26
N LEU A 50 33.64 -10.11 36.06
CA LEU A 50 32.58 -9.20 36.54
C LEU A 50 31.26 -9.35 35.77
N ASN A 51 31.30 -9.77 34.50
CA ASN A 51 30.10 -10.08 33.70
C ASN A 51 29.59 -11.51 33.90
N SER A 52 30.15 -12.29 34.83
CA SER A 52 29.76 -13.69 35.07
C SER A 52 28.62 -13.86 36.09
N GLU A 53 28.16 -12.79 36.73
CA GLU A 53 26.93 -12.78 37.55
C GLU A 53 25.71 -12.29 36.73
N GLY A 54 25.20 -13.17 35.87
CA GLY A 54 23.81 -13.59 35.97
C GLY A 54 22.65 -12.77 35.38
N GLU A 55 22.82 -11.68 34.64
CA GLU A 55 21.74 -11.21 33.75
C GLU A 55 21.92 -11.80 32.36
N LEU A 56 21.23 -12.93 32.11
CA LEU A 56 21.09 -13.47 30.76
C LEU A 56 20.50 -12.37 29.88
N LYS A 57 21.32 -11.78 29.01
CA LYS A 57 20.87 -10.78 28.03
C LYS A 57 19.97 -11.50 27.03
N LEU A 58 18.68 -11.56 27.36
CA LEU A 58 17.65 -12.07 26.50
C LEU A 58 17.37 -11.05 25.40
N LYS A 59 17.19 -11.55 24.20
CA LYS A 59 16.78 -10.77 23.03
C LYS A 59 15.45 -11.29 22.53
N ARG A 60 14.53 -10.38 22.26
CA ARG A 60 13.21 -10.74 21.73
C ARG A 60 13.29 -11.09 20.25
N CYS A 61 12.80 -12.27 19.89
CA CYS A 61 12.62 -12.65 18.49
C CYS A 61 11.42 -11.89 17.89
N VAL A 62 11.60 -11.22 16.75
CA VAL A 62 10.51 -10.47 16.10
C VAL A 62 9.42 -11.37 15.50
N GLN A 63 9.70 -12.66 15.27
CA GLN A 63 8.75 -13.59 14.66
C GLN A 63 7.87 -14.32 15.70
N CYS A 64 8.47 -14.88 16.74
CA CYS A 64 7.73 -15.63 17.77
C CYS A 64 7.48 -14.82 19.05
N PHE A 65 8.00 -13.60 19.16
CA PHE A 65 7.88 -12.70 20.32
C PHE A 65 8.41 -13.27 21.64
N GLN A 66 9.20 -14.35 21.59
CA GLN A 66 9.86 -14.93 22.76
C GLN A 66 11.18 -14.23 23.05
N ASP A 67 11.45 -14.01 24.33
CA ASP A 67 12.73 -13.53 24.84
C ASP A 67 13.68 -14.71 24.98
N LEU A 68 14.74 -14.72 24.16
CA LEU A 68 15.62 -15.87 23.97
C LEU A 68 17.08 -15.47 24.21
N GLU A 69 17.89 -16.45 24.65
CA GLU A 69 19.32 -16.26 24.84
C GLU A 69 20.06 -16.01 23.52
N LYS A 70 21.27 -15.45 23.61
CA LYS A 70 22.12 -15.15 22.46
C LYS A 70 22.31 -16.34 21.52
N ASP A 71 22.44 -17.55 22.06
CA ASP A 71 22.71 -18.76 21.29
C ASP A 71 21.50 -19.25 20.48
N ALA A 72 20.31 -18.74 20.79
CA ALA A 72 19.11 -18.93 19.96
C ALA A 72 19.14 -18.07 18.68
N PHE A 73 20.14 -17.23 18.48
CA PHE A 73 20.34 -16.40 17.29
C PHE A 73 21.71 -16.73 16.65
N SER A 74 21.79 -16.71 15.33
CA SER A 74 23.12 -16.69 14.68
C SER A 74 23.86 -15.39 15.04
N LYS A 75 25.20 -15.41 14.94
CA LYS A 75 26.04 -14.22 15.18
C LYS A 75 25.53 -12.99 14.41
N ARG A 76 25.08 -13.18 13.16
CA ARG A 76 24.53 -12.10 12.32
C ARG A 76 23.16 -11.63 12.82
N GLN A 77 22.24 -12.55 13.12
CA GLN A 77 20.88 -12.24 13.59
C GLN A 77 20.87 -11.57 14.97
N TYR A 78 21.82 -11.90 15.84
CA TYR A 78 21.90 -11.31 17.17
C TYR A 78 22.23 -9.81 17.14
N HIS A 79 22.98 -9.34 16.13
CA HIS A 79 23.36 -7.92 16.01
C HIS A 79 22.36 -7.04 15.23
N ILE A 80 21.34 -7.63 14.60
CA ILE A 80 20.26 -6.88 13.91
C ILE A 80 19.23 -6.40 14.94
N LEU A 81 18.69 -5.18 14.84
CA LEU A 81 17.70 -4.67 15.81
C LEU A 81 16.50 -5.63 15.97
N ASP A 82 15.94 -6.07 14.85
CA ASP A 82 14.80 -7.00 14.76
C ASP A 82 15.23 -8.40 14.28
N GLY A 83 16.07 -9.06 15.08
CA GLY A 83 16.55 -10.41 14.77
C GLY A 83 15.47 -11.49 14.89
N LYS A 84 15.45 -12.46 13.97
CA LYS A 84 14.71 -13.72 14.11
C LYS A 84 15.59 -14.78 14.76
N CYS A 85 15.03 -15.61 15.65
CA CYS A 85 15.75 -16.74 16.22
C CYS A 85 15.99 -17.84 15.17
N ILE A 86 16.99 -18.69 15.41
CA ILE A 86 17.38 -19.79 14.52
C ILE A 86 16.19 -20.70 14.28
N ALA A 87 15.39 -21.03 15.30
CA ALA A 87 14.22 -21.90 15.15
C ALA A 87 13.20 -21.33 14.15
N CYS A 88 12.82 -20.05 14.29
CA CYS A 88 11.91 -19.39 13.34
C CYS A 88 12.51 -19.30 11.94
N VAL A 89 13.83 -19.13 11.82
CA VAL A 89 14.52 -19.09 10.53
C VAL A 89 14.51 -20.48 9.88
N THR A 90 14.85 -21.53 10.62
CA THR A 90 14.77 -22.92 10.15
C THR A 90 13.34 -23.32 9.80
N GLU A 91 12.33 -22.84 10.52
CA GLU A 91 10.93 -23.10 10.20
C GLU A 91 10.49 -22.37 8.93
N LEU A 92 10.90 -21.11 8.75
CA LEU A 92 10.70 -20.37 7.50
C LEU A 92 11.44 -21.02 6.32
N GLU A 93 12.67 -21.47 6.52
CA GLU A 93 13.45 -22.22 5.54
C GLU A 93 12.81 -23.57 5.22
N ARG A 94 12.23 -24.27 6.20
CA ARG A 94 11.50 -25.52 6.00
C ARG A 94 10.19 -25.28 5.26
N ALA A 95 9.47 -24.20 5.55
CA ALA A 95 8.29 -23.80 4.79
C ALA A 95 8.66 -23.42 3.34
N ALA A 96 9.78 -22.70 3.15
CA ALA A 96 10.33 -22.39 1.84
C ALA A 96 10.82 -23.63 1.09
N ALA A 97 11.43 -24.61 1.78
CA ALA A 97 11.86 -25.89 1.20
C ALA A 97 10.68 -26.82 0.90
N GLY A 98 9.62 -26.79 1.71
CA GLY A 98 8.35 -27.46 1.43
C GLY A 98 7.66 -26.88 0.19
N ALA A 99 7.77 -25.56 -0.01
CA ALA A 99 7.37 -24.92 -1.26
C ALA A 99 8.32 -25.27 -2.44
N ALA A 100 9.60 -25.54 -2.16
CA ALA A 100 10.58 -25.94 -3.18
C ALA A 100 10.39 -27.38 -3.69
N ILE A 101 9.73 -28.29 -2.97
CA ILE A 101 9.41 -29.64 -3.49
C ILE A 101 8.32 -29.59 -4.60
N HIS A 102 7.65 -28.44 -4.77
CA HIS A 102 6.81 -28.18 -5.94
C HIS A 102 7.56 -27.64 -7.18
N THR A 103 8.90 -27.53 -7.17
CA THR A 103 9.68 -27.07 -8.35
C THR A 103 9.88 -28.14 -9.43
N ALA A 104 8.79 -28.85 -9.77
CA ALA A 104 8.56 -29.38 -11.12
C ALA A 104 7.29 -28.76 -11.75
N GLY A 105 6.69 -27.75 -11.10
CA GLY A 105 5.62 -26.93 -11.63
C GLY A 105 6.17 -25.69 -12.33
N LYS A 106 5.77 -25.47 -13.58
CA LYS A 106 5.96 -24.22 -14.32
C LYS A 106 5.39 -23.07 -13.46
N TRP A 107 6.15 -21.99 -13.33
CA TRP A 107 5.78 -20.82 -12.54
C TRP A 107 4.44 -20.28 -13.08
N SER A 108 3.46 -20.02 -12.21
CA SER A 108 2.23 -19.34 -12.61
C SER A 108 2.45 -17.84 -12.49
N TYR A 109 2.09 -17.10 -13.53
CA TYR A 109 2.21 -15.64 -13.63
C TYR A 109 0.83 -14.98 -13.58
N ASP A 110 -0.01 -15.50 -12.70
CA ASP A 110 -1.43 -15.16 -12.56
C ASP A 110 -1.68 -14.02 -11.57
N GLN A 111 -0.62 -13.47 -10.96
CA GLN A 111 -0.71 -12.41 -9.97
C GLN A 111 -0.34 -11.06 -10.59
N CYS A 112 -1.12 -10.02 -10.31
CA CYS A 112 -0.85 -8.66 -10.76
C CYS A 112 -0.36 -7.81 -9.59
N TYR A 113 0.64 -6.97 -9.86
CA TYR A 113 1.20 -6.04 -8.88
C TYR A 113 1.30 -4.64 -9.46
N ARG A 114 1.17 -3.63 -8.62
CA ARG A 114 1.40 -2.22 -8.95
C ARG A 114 2.70 -1.74 -8.35
N ALA A 115 3.51 -1.03 -9.13
CA ALA A 115 4.68 -0.30 -8.62
C ALA A 115 4.23 0.93 -7.82
N CYS A 116 4.52 0.97 -6.51
CA CYS A 116 4.03 2.02 -5.60
C CYS A 116 5.14 2.90 -5.01
N HIS A 117 6.40 2.62 -5.31
CA HIS A 117 7.53 3.38 -4.77
C HIS A 117 8.22 4.23 -5.84
N ARG A 118 8.29 5.55 -5.60
CA ARG A 118 9.05 6.49 -6.42
C ARG A 118 10.51 6.48 -5.96
N GLY A 119 11.29 5.54 -6.49
CA GLY A 119 12.74 5.55 -6.31
C GLY A 119 13.39 6.74 -7.02
N LYS A 120 14.72 6.88 -6.90
CA LYS A 120 15.48 7.95 -7.58
C LYS A 120 15.30 7.97 -9.11
N THR A 121 14.97 6.82 -9.70
CA THR A 121 14.75 6.62 -11.13
C THR A 121 13.28 6.75 -11.52
N GLY A 122 12.41 7.23 -10.63
CA GLY A 122 10.98 7.41 -10.91
C GLY A 122 10.15 6.11 -10.81
N GLY A 123 10.70 5.03 -10.26
CA GLY A 123 10.01 3.75 -10.16
C GLY A 123 10.73 2.71 -9.30
N VAL A 124 10.30 1.45 -9.44
CA VAL A 124 10.80 0.30 -8.68
C VAL A 124 11.90 -0.42 -9.45
N ALA A 125 13.06 -0.62 -8.82
CA ALA A 125 14.19 -1.29 -9.45
C ALA A 125 13.94 -2.78 -9.67
N VAL A 126 14.16 -3.24 -10.90
CA VAL A 126 14.14 -4.65 -11.30
C VAL A 126 15.55 -5.22 -11.19
N ARG A 127 15.66 -6.45 -10.69
CA ARG A 127 16.91 -7.16 -10.39
C ARG A 127 17.10 -8.33 -11.35
N ILE A 128 18.36 -8.63 -11.67
CA ILE A 128 18.70 -9.75 -12.57
C ILE A 128 18.52 -11.11 -11.86
N LYS A 129 18.59 -11.14 -10.52
CA LYS A 129 18.43 -12.35 -9.70
C LYS A 129 17.43 -12.12 -8.57
N CYS A 130 16.95 -13.21 -7.97
CA CYS A 130 16.13 -13.21 -6.75
C CYS A 130 16.97 -12.81 -5.51
N ASN A 131 17.49 -11.58 -5.52
CA ASN A 131 18.25 -10.98 -4.43
C ASN A 131 18.20 -9.44 -4.56
N ILE A 132 17.84 -8.74 -3.47
CA ILE A 132 17.72 -7.27 -3.47
C ILE A 132 19.04 -6.55 -3.75
N ALA A 133 20.19 -7.17 -3.43
CA ALA A 133 21.53 -6.64 -3.69
C ALA A 133 22.05 -6.99 -5.10
N SER A 134 21.28 -7.76 -5.89
CA SER A 134 21.64 -8.08 -7.28
C SER A 134 21.71 -6.80 -8.13
N PRO A 135 22.54 -6.78 -9.20
CA PRO A 135 22.56 -5.66 -10.13
C PRO A 135 21.16 -5.30 -10.64
N ILE A 136 20.94 -4.00 -10.85
CA ILE A 136 19.69 -3.47 -11.40
C ILE A 136 19.68 -3.77 -12.90
N LEU A 137 18.62 -4.43 -13.35
CA LEU A 137 18.32 -4.68 -14.76
C LEU A 137 17.73 -3.44 -15.44
N GLY A 138 16.82 -2.78 -14.74
CA GLY A 138 16.04 -1.63 -15.19
C GLY A 138 15.08 -1.20 -14.08
N PHE A 139 14.02 -0.47 -14.42
CA PHE A 139 13.00 -0.08 -13.45
C PHE A 139 11.59 -0.17 -14.05
N ILE A 140 10.61 -0.45 -13.20
CA ILE A 140 9.18 -0.35 -13.54
C ILE A 140 8.73 1.04 -13.08
N PRO A 141 8.22 1.90 -13.98
CA PRO A 141 7.76 3.25 -13.60
C PRO A 141 6.69 3.21 -12.51
N LEU A 142 6.59 4.28 -11.73
CA LEU A 142 5.56 4.43 -10.71
C LEU A 142 4.15 4.26 -11.30
N GLY A 143 3.27 3.57 -10.56
CA GLY A 143 1.87 3.37 -10.91
C GLY A 143 1.60 2.25 -11.91
N ARG A 144 2.63 1.72 -12.58
CA ARG A 144 2.48 0.66 -13.58
C ARG A 144 2.10 -0.67 -12.94
N VAL A 145 1.20 -1.38 -13.61
CA VAL A 145 0.75 -2.72 -13.26
C VAL A 145 1.44 -3.75 -14.13
N PHE A 146 1.87 -4.86 -13.54
CA PHE A 146 2.55 -5.95 -14.24
C PHE A 146 2.16 -7.30 -13.67
N CYS A 147 2.22 -8.33 -14.51
CA CYS A 147 2.03 -9.71 -14.10
C CYS A 147 3.34 -10.30 -13.58
N ALA A 148 3.22 -11.03 -12.48
CA ALA A 148 4.34 -11.71 -11.85
C ALA A 148 3.84 -12.98 -11.16
N THR A 149 4.78 -13.73 -10.60
CA THR A 149 4.43 -14.85 -9.73
C THR A 149 3.87 -14.39 -8.40
N ALA A 150 3.31 -15.35 -7.64
CA ALA A 150 3.16 -15.20 -6.20
C ALA A 150 4.50 -14.82 -5.53
N VAL A 151 4.41 -14.27 -4.31
CA VAL A 151 5.56 -13.82 -3.54
C VAL A 151 6.47 -15.00 -3.20
N ILE A 152 7.76 -14.82 -3.47
CA ILE A 152 8.82 -15.81 -3.24
C ILE A 152 9.84 -15.19 -2.30
N TYR A 153 10.21 -15.94 -1.28
CA TYR A 153 11.22 -15.53 -0.32
C TYR A 153 12.59 -16.05 -0.77
N ASN A 154 13.56 -15.15 -0.88
CA ASN A 154 14.94 -15.54 -1.16
C ASN A 154 15.61 -16.18 0.08
N GLU A 155 16.86 -16.63 -0.06
CA GLU A 155 17.66 -17.20 1.04
C GLU A 155 17.88 -16.24 2.23
N GLN A 156 17.73 -14.93 2.00
CA GLN A 156 17.83 -13.91 3.04
C GLN A 156 16.47 -13.61 3.70
N GLY A 157 15.38 -14.22 3.22
CA GLY A 157 14.01 -14.00 3.67
C GLY A 157 13.36 -12.74 3.09
N ASP A 158 13.93 -12.14 2.05
CA ASP A 158 13.33 -10.98 1.39
C ASP A 158 12.21 -11.44 0.44
N PRO A 159 11.00 -10.84 0.52
CA PRO A 159 9.92 -11.13 -0.42
C PRO A 159 10.22 -10.50 -1.78
N MET A 160 10.16 -11.31 -2.83
CA MET A 160 10.35 -10.91 -4.22
C MET A 160 9.29 -11.54 -5.12
N VAL A 161 9.02 -10.93 -6.26
CA VAL A 161 8.19 -11.51 -7.32
C VAL A 161 8.99 -11.61 -8.60
N LYS A 162 8.76 -12.67 -9.37
CA LYS A 162 9.39 -12.84 -10.68
C LYS A 162 8.44 -12.35 -11.77
N LEU A 163 8.92 -11.43 -12.61
CA LEU A 163 8.16 -10.89 -13.72
C LEU A 163 7.84 -11.95 -14.77
N GLU A 164 6.63 -11.89 -15.33
CA GLU A 164 6.25 -12.68 -16.50
C GLU A 164 7.01 -12.22 -17.77
N SER A 165 7.13 -10.90 -17.91
CA SER A 165 7.69 -10.23 -19.06
C SER A 165 8.48 -8.99 -18.63
N LEU A 166 9.47 -8.62 -19.43
CA LEU A 166 10.24 -7.38 -19.25
C LEU A 166 9.64 -6.18 -20.02
N SER A 167 8.46 -6.34 -20.64
CA SER A 167 7.83 -5.30 -21.47
C SER A 167 7.52 -4.00 -20.74
N CYS A 168 7.24 -4.06 -19.44
CA CYS A 168 6.96 -2.89 -18.60
C CYS A 168 8.22 -2.31 -17.91
N VAL A 169 9.41 -2.79 -18.27
CA VAL A 169 10.68 -2.41 -17.63
C VAL A 169 11.43 -1.43 -18.53
N GLU A 170 11.70 -0.25 -18.00
CA GLU A 170 12.46 0.80 -18.67
C GLU A 170 13.94 0.78 -18.26
N GLY A 171 14.78 1.38 -19.11
CA GLY A 171 16.21 1.55 -18.83
C GLY A 171 17.04 0.27 -18.89
N ILE A 172 16.55 -0.78 -19.55
CA ILE A 172 17.34 -1.99 -19.81
C ILE A 172 18.46 -1.65 -20.79
N SER A 173 19.72 -1.91 -20.41
CA SER A 173 20.86 -1.76 -21.33
C SER A 173 20.84 -2.84 -22.42
N GLU A 174 21.34 -2.52 -23.61
CA GLU A 174 21.42 -3.47 -24.74
C GLU A 174 22.16 -4.77 -24.35
N GLU A 175 23.22 -4.65 -23.55
CA GLU A 175 23.99 -5.81 -23.05
C GLU A 175 23.13 -6.71 -22.15
N ASN A 176 22.28 -6.11 -21.31
CA ASN A 176 21.40 -6.86 -20.42
C ASN A 176 20.19 -7.43 -21.16
N GLN A 177 19.70 -6.76 -22.20
CA GLN A 177 18.59 -7.22 -23.03
C GLN A 177 18.92 -8.53 -23.75
N ALA A 178 20.18 -8.72 -24.16
CA ALA A 178 20.64 -9.96 -24.79
C ALA A 178 20.88 -11.10 -23.78
N LYS A 179 21.18 -10.78 -22.51
CA LYS A 179 21.63 -11.75 -21.49
C LYS A 179 20.58 -12.14 -20.47
N SER A 180 19.62 -11.26 -20.18
CA SER A 180 18.66 -11.43 -19.08
C SER A 180 17.29 -11.78 -19.64
N ARG A 181 16.82 -12.99 -19.35
CA ARG A 181 15.45 -13.43 -19.66
C ARG A 181 14.46 -13.18 -18.53
N ASP A 182 14.98 -13.00 -17.32
CA ASP A 182 14.20 -12.93 -16.10
C ASP A 182 14.40 -11.57 -15.41
N GLY A 183 13.33 -11.04 -14.83
CA GLY A 183 13.35 -9.86 -13.97
C GLY A 183 12.72 -10.15 -12.62
N TRP A 184 13.35 -9.64 -11.57
CA TRP A 184 12.92 -9.84 -10.19
C TRP A 184 12.64 -8.52 -9.51
N VAL A 185 11.51 -8.41 -8.84
CA VAL A 185 11.11 -7.17 -8.16
C VAL A 185 11.02 -7.44 -6.66
N PRO A 186 11.76 -6.70 -5.81
CA PRO A 186 11.60 -6.81 -4.38
C PRO A 186 10.24 -6.24 -3.98
N CYS A 187 9.47 -6.94 -3.13
CA CYS A 187 8.20 -6.42 -2.64
C CYS A 187 8.39 -5.28 -1.64
N ARG A 188 9.54 -5.28 -0.95
CA ARG A 188 9.92 -4.25 0.02
C ARG A 188 11.36 -3.80 -0.14
N SER A 189 11.65 -2.56 0.19
CA SER A 189 13.01 -2.02 0.21
C SER A 189 13.79 -2.56 1.42
N ILE A 190 15.12 -2.35 1.43
CA ILE A 190 15.98 -2.66 2.60
C ILE A 190 15.54 -1.86 3.84
N ARG A 191 14.86 -0.73 3.64
CA ARG A 191 14.27 0.10 4.70
C ARG A 191 12.82 -0.26 5.00
N ASN A 192 12.35 -1.41 4.51
CA ASN A 192 11.01 -1.94 4.70
C ASN A 192 9.88 -1.11 4.04
N GLU A 193 10.21 -0.23 3.09
CA GLU A 193 9.21 0.52 2.32
C GLU A 193 8.51 -0.42 1.33
N VAL A 194 7.20 -0.23 1.13
CA VAL A 194 6.43 -1.02 0.15
C VAL A 194 6.85 -0.60 -1.25
N MET A 195 7.41 -1.54 -2.02
CA MET A 195 7.81 -1.30 -3.40
C MET A 195 6.65 -1.58 -4.35
N VAL A 196 5.93 -2.66 -4.10
CA VAL A 196 4.80 -3.11 -4.92
C VAL A 196 3.63 -3.54 -4.05
N GLU A 197 2.42 -3.31 -4.56
CA GLU A 197 1.17 -3.72 -3.92
C GLU A 197 0.40 -4.68 -4.81
N PRO A 198 -0.35 -5.64 -4.25
CA PRO A 198 -1.25 -6.48 -5.02
C PRO A 198 -2.25 -5.64 -5.82
N HIS A 199 -2.52 -6.06 -7.05
CA HIS A 199 -3.51 -5.45 -7.93
C HIS A 199 -4.52 -6.51 -8.37
N SER A 200 -5.79 -6.13 -8.53
CA SER A 200 -6.83 -7.06 -8.99
C SER A 200 -6.65 -7.51 -10.45
N GLY A 201 -5.71 -6.89 -11.16
CA GLY A 201 -5.40 -7.21 -12.55
C GLY A 201 -6.48 -6.74 -13.52
N PRO A 202 -6.42 -7.20 -14.79
CA PRO A 202 -7.52 -7.03 -15.72
C PRO A 202 -8.75 -7.80 -15.23
N PHE A 203 -9.93 -7.24 -15.45
CA PHE A 203 -11.19 -7.88 -15.10
C PHE A 203 -12.24 -7.64 -16.18
N ASN A 204 -13.24 -8.53 -16.24
CA ASN A 204 -14.38 -8.42 -17.14
C ASN A 204 -15.67 -8.60 -16.34
N SER A 205 -15.86 -7.71 -15.37
CA SER A 205 -16.98 -7.69 -14.46
C SER A 205 -17.39 -6.25 -14.16
N SER A 206 -18.69 -6.04 -13.94
CA SER A 206 -19.23 -4.72 -13.67
C SER A 206 -18.85 -4.26 -12.26
N LYS A 207 -18.30 -3.06 -12.18
CA LYS A 207 -17.90 -2.36 -10.96
C LYS A 207 -18.26 -0.88 -11.07
N PHE A 208 -18.49 -0.23 -9.94
CA PHE A 208 -18.81 1.20 -9.91
C PHE A 208 -17.64 2.00 -9.39
N TYR A 209 -17.37 3.13 -10.03
CA TYR A 209 -16.28 4.01 -9.69
C TYR A 209 -16.76 5.45 -9.59
N ARG A 210 -16.17 6.21 -8.68
CA ARG A 210 -16.34 7.67 -8.56
C ARG A 210 -15.11 8.39 -9.08
N CYS A 211 -15.31 9.37 -9.94
CA CYS A 211 -14.24 10.27 -10.38
C CYS A 211 -13.86 11.23 -9.25
N VAL A 212 -12.57 11.28 -8.94
CA VAL A 212 -12.02 12.09 -7.83
C VAL A 212 -11.11 13.22 -8.30
N ILE A 213 -11.01 13.42 -9.61
CA ILE A 213 -10.31 14.54 -10.24
C ILE A 213 -11.29 15.42 -11.02
N GLU A 214 -10.89 16.65 -11.34
CA GLU A 214 -11.77 17.64 -11.98
C GLU A 214 -12.30 17.19 -13.35
N GLY A 215 -11.48 16.49 -14.14
CA GLY A 215 -11.87 16.01 -15.46
C GLY A 215 -11.01 14.85 -15.92
N CYS A 216 -11.58 13.65 -15.88
CA CYS A 216 -10.97 12.44 -16.41
C CYS A 216 -11.27 12.32 -17.91
N LYS A 217 -10.22 12.22 -18.72
CA LYS A 217 -10.31 12.14 -20.19
C LYS A 217 -10.76 10.75 -20.64
N ALA A 218 -11.87 10.68 -21.37
CA ALA A 218 -12.36 9.46 -22.00
C ALA A 218 -11.87 9.35 -23.45
N ARG A 219 -11.61 8.12 -23.93
CA ARG A 219 -11.05 7.81 -25.25
C ARG A 219 -11.76 6.63 -25.90
N VAL A 220 -11.72 6.53 -27.24
CA VAL A 220 -12.37 5.43 -27.99
C VAL A 220 -11.74 4.05 -27.74
N ALA A 221 -10.47 4.02 -27.35
CA ALA A 221 -9.70 2.79 -27.10
C ALA A 221 -8.72 3.00 -25.93
N PRO A 222 -8.15 1.93 -25.38
CA PRO A 222 -7.20 1.97 -24.25
C PRO A 222 -5.79 2.41 -24.72
N ASP A 223 -5.69 3.63 -25.22
CA ASP A 223 -4.46 4.21 -25.75
C ASP A 223 -4.41 5.70 -25.41
N LEU A 224 -3.31 6.15 -24.79
CA LEU A 224 -3.13 7.55 -24.39
C LEU A 224 -2.99 8.51 -25.58
N GLU A 225 -2.48 8.02 -26.71
CA GLU A 225 -2.21 8.80 -27.92
C GLU A 225 -3.48 9.16 -28.69
N LEU A 226 -4.57 8.45 -28.43
CA LEU A 226 -5.87 8.75 -29.05
C LEU A 226 -6.48 10.03 -28.47
N PRO A 227 -7.19 10.82 -29.30
CA PRO A 227 -7.85 12.03 -28.84
C PRO A 227 -8.95 11.71 -27.81
N GLU A 228 -9.22 12.67 -26.92
CA GLU A 228 -10.38 12.58 -26.04
C GLU A 228 -11.70 12.70 -26.80
N ILE A 229 -12.66 11.86 -26.43
CA ILE A 229 -14.06 11.91 -26.89
C ILE A 229 -14.99 12.57 -25.88
N GLY A 230 -14.48 12.87 -24.69
CA GLY A 230 -15.21 13.59 -23.66
C GLY A 230 -14.58 13.39 -22.29
N TYR A 231 -15.36 13.70 -21.25
CA TYR A 231 -14.87 13.72 -19.88
C TYR A 231 -15.84 13.02 -18.90
N VAL A 232 -15.25 12.47 -17.85
CA VAL A 232 -15.93 12.09 -16.61
C VAL A 232 -15.53 13.12 -15.56
N LEU A 233 -16.51 13.84 -15.02
CA LEU A 233 -16.26 15.00 -14.16
C LEU A 233 -16.11 14.60 -12.69
N TYR A 234 -15.53 15.48 -11.88
CA TYR A 234 -15.43 15.27 -10.44
C TYR A 234 -16.79 14.91 -9.82
N GLY A 235 -16.83 13.82 -9.07
CA GLY A 235 -18.03 13.32 -8.42
C GLY A 235 -18.93 12.44 -9.29
N ASP A 236 -18.70 12.38 -10.61
CA ASP A 236 -19.42 11.44 -11.48
C ASP A 236 -19.18 10.01 -11.01
N VAL A 237 -20.27 9.24 -10.98
CA VAL A 237 -20.26 7.80 -10.72
C VAL A 237 -20.56 7.05 -12.00
N VAL A 238 -19.60 6.24 -12.41
CA VAL A 238 -19.63 5.48 -13.65
C VAL A 238 -19.54 3.99 -13.36
N GLU A 239 -20.29 3.22 -14.13
CA GLU A 239 -20.11 1.77 -14.24
C GLU A 239 -18.96 1.48 -15.20
N VAL A 240 -17.99 0.70 -14.71
CA VAL A 240 -16.87 0.13 -15.46
C VAL A 240 -17.18 -1.33 -15.70
N VAL A 241 -17.12 -1.76 -16.96
CA VAL A 241 -17.47 -3.14 -17.37
C VAL A 241 -16.23 -4.01 -17.57
N GLU A 242 -15.08 -3.38 -17.83
CA GLU A 242 -13.84 -4.07 -18.15
C GLU A 242 -12.65 -3.23 -17.66
N ALA A 243 -11.58 -3.90 -17.24
CA ALA A 243 -10.27 -3.29 -17.07
C ALA A 243 -9.23 -4.03 -17.90
N GLN A 244 -8.40 -3.27 -18.62
CA GLN A 244 -7.28 -3.76 -19.40
C GLN A 244 -5.98 -3.14 -18.88
N VAL A 245 -4.90 -3.91 -18.96
CA VAL A 245 -3.55 -3.44 -18.66
C VAL A 245 -2.77 -3.40 -19.97
N SER A 246 -2.31 -2.21 -20.38
CA SER A 246 -1.50 -2.05 -21.57
C SER A 246 -0.11 -2.67 -21.41
N SER A 247 0.63 -2.83 -22.51
CA SER A 247 1.96 -3.45 -22.49
C SER A 247 2.99 -2.70 -21.63
N ASP A 248 2.82 -1.39 -21.49
CA ASP A 248 3.60 -0.49 -20.63
C ASP A 248 3.02 -0.37 -19.20
N GLY A 249 1.98 -1.15 -18.88
CA GLY A 249 1.42 -1.28 -17.53
C GLY A 249 0.44 -0.20 -17.10
N ILE A 250 -0.14 0.58 -18.02
CA ILE A 250 -1.25 1.51 -17.72
C ILE A 250 -2.53 0.70 -17.58
N VAL A 251 -3.34 1.01 -16.57
CA VAL A 251 -4.66 0.41 -16.42
C VAL A 251 -5.70 1.33 -17.06
N PHE A 252 -6.39 0.79 -18.06
CA PHE A 252 -7.53 1.41 -18.71
C PHE A 252 -8.81 0.73 -18.26
N LEU A 253 -9.82 1.54 -17.94
CA LEU A 253 -11.14 1.11 -17.50
C LEU A 253 -12.16 1.44 -18.60
N GLN A 254 -12.86 0.43 -19.09
CA GLN A 254 -13.94 0.61 -20.06
C GLN A 254 -15.22 1.01 -19.33
N LEU A 255 -15.76 2.16 -19.70
CA LEU A 255 -17.03 2.65 -19.21
C LEU A 255 -18.18 1.92 -19.91
N HIS A 256 -19.29 1.71 -19.18
CA HIS A 256 -20.50 1.16 -19.77
C HIS A 256 -21.00 2.03 -20.94
N LYS A 257 -21.44 1.40 -22.03
CA LYS A 257 -21.94 2.02 -23.28
C LYS A 257 -23.14 2.99 -23.15
N ARG A 258 -23.62 3.24 -21.94
CA ARG A 258 -24.75 4.16 -21.69
C ARG A 258 -24.29 5.60 -21.51
N TYR A 259 -22.98 5.81 -21.34
CA TYR A 259 -22.41 7.11 -21.02
C TYR A 259 -21.83 7.84 -22.22
N PHE A 260 -21.52 7.11 -23.29
CA PHE A 260 -20.94 7.57 -24.54
C PHE A 260 -21.53 6.73 -25.69
N ASP A 261 -21.64 7.31 -26.89
CA ASP A 261 -22.19 6.64 -28.06
C ASP A 261 -21.30 5.47 -28.54
N GLU A 262 -20.00 5.60 -28.34
CA GLU A 262 -18.98 4.60 -28.64
C GLU A 262 -18.39 4.00 -27.35
N SER A 263 -17.57 2.95 -27.49
CA SER A 263 -16.77 2.44 -26.37
C SER A 263 -15.89 3.56 -25.81
N ALA A 264 -15.96 3.77 -24.50
CA ALA A 264 -15.20 4.81 -23.82
C ALA A 264 -14.27 4.20 -22.77
N TRP A 265 -13.00 4.61 -22.82
CA TRP A 265 -11.94 4.15 -21.95
C TRP A 265 -11.33 5.32 -21.19
N VAL A 266 -11.04 5.10 -19.92
CA VAL A 266 -10.40 6.09 -19.04
C VAL A 266 -9.25 5.44 -18.29
N VAL A 267 -8.27 6.24 -17.86
CA VAL A 267 -7.20 5.72 -17.00
C VAL A 267 -7.68 5.57 -15.56
N GLU A 268 -7.28 4.48 -14.90
CA GLU A 268 -7.57 4.26 -13.48
C GLU A 268 -6.82 5.26 -12.58
N ARG A 269 -5.59 5.59 -12.96
CA ARG A 269 -4.68 6.49 -12.24
C ARG A 269 -3.95 7.44 -13.18
N THR A 270 -3.51 8.58 -12.64
CA THR A 270 -2.60 9.49 -13.33
C THR A 270 -1.21 8.86 -13.48
N LEU A 271 -0.37 9.45 -14.33
CA LEU A 271 1.03 9.01 -14.48
C LEU A 271 1.87 9.20 -13.20
N ASP A 272 1.44 10.12 -12.33
CA ASP A 272 2.01 10.30 -10.99
C ASP A 272 1.41 9.35 -9.93
N ASN A 273 0.63 8.35 -10.37
CA ASN A 273 -0.02 7.33 -9.55
C ASN A 273 -1.09 7.89 -8.58
N GLU A 274 -1.68 9.02 -8.90
CA GLU A 274 -2.85 9.54 -8.19
C GLU A 274 -4.11 8.82 -8.68
N SER A 275 -5.01 8.46 -7.78
CA SER A 275 -6.29 7.85 -8.16
C SER A 275 -7.10 8.82 -9.01
N VAL A 276 -7.56 8.36 -10.18
CA VAL A 276 -8.50 9.10 -11.03
C VAL A 276 -9.92 8.65 -10.72
N LEU A 277 -10.08 7.33 -10.57
CA LEU A 277 -11.32 6.67 -10.23
C LEU A 277 -11.13 5.85 -8.95
N ASN A 278 -12.02 6.03 -7.98
CA ASN A 278 -12.07 5.20 -6.78
C ASN A 278 -13.25 4.22 -6.88
N GLU A 279 -13.00 2.94 -6.64
CA GLU A 279 -14.05 1.93 -6.59
C GLU A 279 -15.02 2.26 -5.45
N ILE A 280 -16.31 2.19 -5.73
CA ILE A 280 -17.40 2.43 -4.78
C ILE A 280 -18.44 1.31 -4.86
N GLU A 281 -19.31 1.24 -3.87
CA GLU A 281 -20.48 0.37 -3.94
C GLU A 281 -21.37 0.73 -5.15
N GLY A 282 -22.02 -0.28 -5.74
CA GLY A 282 -22.99 -0.12 -6.81
C GLY A 282 -24.42 0.12 -6.30
N PRO A 283 -25.42 0.06 -7.20
CA PRO A 283 -26.83 0.03 -6.82
C PRO A 283 -27.12 -1.11 -5.84
N SER A 284 -28.01 -0.88 -4.88
CA SER A 284 -28.36 -1.88 -3.87
C SER A 284 -29.78 -1.66 -3.36
N GLN A 285 -30.45 -2.75 -2.97
CA GLN A 285 -31.74 -2.73 -2.26
C GLN A 285 -31.59 -3.13 -0.79
N GLU A 286 -30.35 -3.21 -0.29
CA GLU A 286 -30.10 -3.54 1.10
C GLU A 286 -30.39 -2.36 2.00
N HIS A 287 -31.05 -2.65 3.13
CA HIS A 287 -31.28 -1.64 4.16
C HIS A 287 -29.97 -1.25 4.83
N ALA A 288 -29.65 0.04 4.81
CA ALA A 288 -28.43 0.56 5.43
C ALA A 288 -28.69 1.90 6.14
N LYS A 289 -27.96 2.14 7.23
CA LYS A 289 -28.06 3.41 7.96
C LYS A 289 -27.09 4.43 7.39
N TYR A 290 -27.58 5.64 7.11
CA TYR A 290 -26.76 6.75 6.63
C TYR A 290 -26.89 7.95 7.57
N ARG A 291 -25.82 8.72 7.72
CA ARG A 291 -25.79 9.97 8.48
C ARG A 291 -25.62 11.15 7.53
N CYS A 292 -26.45 12.18 7.68
CA CYS A 292 -26.24 13.47 7.04
C CYS A 292 -25.06 14.18 7.68
N VAL A 293 -24.08 14.61 6.89
CA VAL A 293 -22.89 15.34 7.37
C VAL A 293 -22.80 16.76 6.81
N GLN A 294 -23.69 17.14 5.90
CA GLN A 294 -23.73 18.48 5.36
C GLN A 294 -24.32 19.46 6.38
N GLU A 295 -23.58 20.52 6.72
CA GLU A 295 -23.98 21.52 7.72
C GLU A 295 -25.35 22.15 7.40
N SER A 296 -25.59 22.50 6.13
CA SER A 296 -26.87 23.05 5.66
C SER A 296 -28.02 22.03 5.64
N GLY A 297 -27.76 20.78 6.01
CA GLY A 297 -28.65 19.65 5.79
C GLY A 297 -28.69 19.19 4.32
N ALA A 298 -29.07 17.92 4.14
CA ALA A 298 -29.15 17.25 2.84
C ALA A 298 -30.53 17.43 2.19
N PRO A 299 -30.64 18.04 1.00
CA PRO A 299 -31.93 18.24 0.34
C PRO A 299 -32.63 16.93 -0.04
N THR A 300 -33.92 16.82 0.29
CA THR A 300 -34.77 15.68 -0.10
C THR A 300 -35.60 16.01 -1.34
N ARG A 301 -35.88 15.00 -2.16
CA ARG A 301 -36.54 15.11 -3.47
C ARG A 301 -37.58 14.00 -3.66
N LEU A 302 -38.54 14.22 -4.56
CA LEU A 302 -39.53 13.20 -4.93
C LEU A 302 -38.97 12.18 -5.93
N GLU A 303 -38.04 12.61 -6.78
CA GLU A 303 -37.38 11.75 -7.77
C GLU A 303 -35.86 11.77 -7.56
N PRO A 304 -35.16 10.69 -7.94
CA PRO A 304 -33.70 10.61 -7.86
C PRO A 304 -33.06 11.39 -9.02
N SER A 305 -33.32 12.70 -9.10
CA SER A 305 -32.73 13.58 -10.10
C SER A 305 -32.46 14.96 -9.53
N LEU A 306 -31.37 15.60 -9.99
CA LEU A 306 -31.08 16.99 -9.64
C LEU A 306 -32.10 17.97 -10.22
N ALA A 307 -32.84 17.58 -11.28
CA ALA A 307 -33.91 18.38 -11.86
C ALA A 307 -35.19 18.41 -10.98
N SER A 308 -35.43 17.37 -10.17
CA SER A 308 -36.57 17.35 -9.23
C SER A 308 -36.31 18.36 -8.10
N PRO A 309 -37.14 19.40 -7.90
CA PRO A 309 -36.88 20.41 -6.88
C PRO A 309 -36.81 19.81 -5.46
N PRO A 310 -36.04 20.42 -4.55
CA PRO A 310 -35.99 19.98 -3.17
C PRO A 310 -37.32 20.26 -2.46
N ILE A 311 -37.87 19.26 -1.77
CA ILE A 311 -39.12 19.34 -1.01
C ILE A 311 -38.91 19.48 0.50
N GLY A 312 -37.67 19.30 0.96
CA GLY A 312 -37.29 19.33 2.36
C GLY A 312 -35.77 19.14 2.52
N ARG A 313 -35.31 18.98 3.77
CA ARG A 313 -33.90 18.77 4.10
C ARG A 313 -33.75 17.85 5.28
N ILE A 314 -32.90 16.83 5.20
CA ILE A 314 -32.44 16.05 6.36
C ILE A 314 -31.41 16.90 7.11
N ALA A 315 -31.60 17.13 8.41
CA ALA A 315 -30.69 17.97 9.20
C ALA A 315 -29.33 17.30 9.41
N CYS A 316 -28.26 18.10 9.53
CA CYS A 316 -26.92 17.60 9.85
C CYS A 316 -26.94 16.73 11.12
N GLY A 317 -26.19 15.63 11.11
CA GLY A 317 -26.13 14.65 12.19
C GLY A 317 -27.28 13.64 12.23
N THR A 318 -28.38 13.89 11.50
CA THR A 318 -29.53 12.96 11.46
C THR A 318 -29.10 11.63 10.82
N VAL A 319 -29.52 10.52 11.44
CA VAL A 319 -29.34 9.18 10.90
C VAL A 319 -30.66 8.70 10.32
N VAL A 320 -30.64 8.24 9.08
CA VAL A 320 -31.79 7.72 8.35
C VAL A 320 -31.54 6.30 7.88
N THR A 321 -32.62 5.55 7.67
CA THR A 321 -32.55 4.23 7.03
C THR A 321 -32.75 4.41 5.53
N VAL A 322 -31.83 3.89 4.74
CA VAL A 322 -31.92 3.85 3.28
C VAL A 322 -32.32 2.44 2.89
N VAL A 323 -33.32 2.33 2.01
CA VAL A 323 -33.84 1.04 1.52
C VAL A 323 -33.40 0.74 0.09
N GLU A 324 -32.92 1.76 -0.63
CA GLU A 324 -32.51 1.63 -2.01
C GLU A 324 -31.42 2.66 -2.30
N ARG A 325 -30.37 2.22 -2.99
CA ARG A 325 -29.29 3.04 -3.51
C ARG A 325 -29.26 2.87 -5.02
N VAL A 326 -29.31 3.98 -5.75
CA VAL A 326 -29.33 3.98 -7.21
C VAL A 326 -28.24 4.88 -7.78
N VAL A 327 -27.72 4.49 -8.95
CA VAL A 327 -26.84 5.32 -9.77
C VAL A 327 -27.65 5.76 -10.98
N THR A 328 -27.78 7.07 -11.18
CA THR A 328 -28.65 7.64 -12.22
C THR A 328 -27.91 7.76 -13.55
N LEU A 329 -28.65 8.08 -14.62
CA LEU A 329 -28.06 8.34 -15.94
C LEU A 329 -27.21 9.62 -15.94
N GLU A 330 -27.52 10.59 -15.07
CA GLU A 330 -26.69 11.77 -14.81
C GLU A 330 -25.46 11.46 -13.95
N ARG A 331 -25.11 10.18 -13.76
CA ARG A 331 -23.92 9.71 -13.04
C ARG A 331 -23.89 10.16 -11.58
N GLN A 332 -25.07 10.35 -10.97
CA GLN A 332 -25.21 10.73 -9.56
C GLN A 332 -25.71 9.54 -8.73
N VAL A 333 -25.41 9.57 -7.43
CA VAL A 333 -25.90 8.56 -6.49
C VAL A 333 -27.01 9.12 -5.64
N PHE A 334 -28.16 8.45 -5.68
CA PHE A 334 -29.32 8.78 -4.86
C PHE A 334 -29.67 7.62 -3.93
N LEU A 335 -30.16 8.00 -2.75
CA LEU A 335 -30.53 7.12 -1.66
C LEU A 335 -32.02 7.32 -1.38
N LYS A 336 -32.79 6.25 -1.42
CA LYS A 336 -34.20 6.24 -1.06
C LYS A 336 -34.32 6.04 0.44
N VAL A 337 -34.87 7.03 1.10
CA VAL A 337 -35.03 7.04 2.54
C VAL A 337 -36.34 6.38 2.93
N GLU A 338 -36.28 5.53 3.96
CA GLU A 338 -37.44 4.91 4.56
C GLU A 338 -38.33 5.97 5.22
N PRO A 339 -39.63 6.07 4.89
CA PRO A 339 -40.51 7.11 5.41
C PRO A 339 -40.61 7.16 6.95
N SER A 340 -40.45 6.02 7.62
CA SER A 340 -40.48 5.89 9.08
C SER A 340 -39.23 6.48 9.76
N SER A 341 -38.15 6.73 9.01
CA SER A 341 -36.85 7.17 9.55
C SER A 341 -36.68 8.69 9.61
N LEU A 342 -37.66 9.47 9.15
CA LEU A 342 -37.61 10.94 9.18
C LEU A 342 -38.11 11.49 10.53
N PRO A 343 -37.41 12.46 11.16
CA PRO A 343 -37.85 13.06 12.42
C PRO A 343 -39.22 13.75 12.30
N GLN A 344 -40.11 13.53 13.28
CA GLN A 344 -41.48 14.08 13.32
C GLN A 344 -41.54 15.62 13.16
N GLY A 345 -40.48 16.35 13.51
CA GLY A 345 -40.40 17.81 13.34
C GLY A 345 -40.41 18.30 11.88
N GLN A 346 -40.10 17.44 10.91
CA GLN A 346 -40.21 17.77 9.48
C GLN A 346 -41.58 17.46 8.88
N ARG A 347 -42.45 16.72 9.58
CA ARG A 347 -43.88 16.65 9.24
C ARG A 347 -44.61 17.96 9.53
N ALA A 348 -44.04 18.84 10.37
CA ALA A 348 -44.74 19.93 11.03
C ALA A 348 -44.29 21.37 10.65
N GLN A 349 -43.38 21.57 9.70
CA GLN A 349 -43.12 22.89 9.10
C GLN A 349 -43.79 22.99 7.72
N ARG A 350 -45.12 23.00 7.71
CA ARG A 350 -45.90 23.37 6.51
C ARG A 350 -46.70 24.63 6.79
N ASN A 351 -46.42 25.67 6.00
CA ASN A 351 -47.15 26.92 6.00
C ASN A 351 -48.66 26.68 5.97
N LYS A 352 -49.33 27.34 6.91
CA LYS A 352 -50.78 27.36 7.12
C LYS A 352 -51.47 28.03 5.93
N LYS A 353 -51.69 27.30 4.83
CA LYS A 353 -52.71 27.49 3.76
C LYS A 353 -52.27 26.79 2.46
N SER A 354 -52.66 25.53 2.25
CA SER A 354 -53.08 25.02 0.93
C SER A 354 -53.49 23.54 1.00
N LYS A 355 -54.73 23.28 0.57
CA LYS A 355 -55.37 22.04 0.09
C LYS A 355 -54.78 20.71 0.58
N ASP A 356 -55.51 20.07 1.50
CA ASP A 356 -55.09 18.91 2.29
C ASP A 356 -55.03 17.54 1.57
N ASN A 357 -55.45 17.39 0.30
CA ASN A 357 -55.51 16.04 -0.32
C ASN A 357 -54.22 15.58 -1.04
N ASP A 358 -53.41 16.48 -1.60
CA ASP A 358 -52.18 16.09 -2.33
C ASP A 358 -50.95 15.97 -1.41
N MET A 359 -51.05 16.53 -0.20
CA MET A 359 -49.92 16.75 0.72
C MET A 359 -49.71 15.59 1.71
N GLU A 360 -50.76 14.82 2.02
CA GLU A 360 -50.70 13.60 2.84
C GLU A 360 -50.09 12.43 2.03
N ALA A 361 -50.29 12.40 0.71
CA ALA A 361 -49.65 11.46 -0.20
C ALA A 361 -48.11 11.64 -0.25
N ILE A 362 -47.60 12.88 -0.11
CA ILE A 362 -46.15 13.16 -0.08
C ILE A 362 -45.51 12.71 1.25
N ALA A 363 -46.26 12.68 2.35
CA ALA A 363 -45.77 12.18 3.64
C ALA A 363 -45.67 10.65 3.68
N ALA A 364 -46.37 9.96 2.76
CA ALA A 364 -46.27 8.53 2.51
C ALA A 364 -45.32 8.19 1.34
N ALA A 365 -44.95 9.18 0.51
CA ALA A 365 -44.08 8.98 -0.63
C ALA A 365 -42.62 8.77 -0.19
N ALA A 366 -41.98 7.77 -0.80
CA ALA A 366 -40.55 7.57 -0.63
C ALA A 366 -39.79 8.85 -1.07
N VAL A 367 -38.86 9.33 -0.24
CA VAL A 367 -38.06 10.51 -0.55
C VAL A 367 -36.64 10.11 -0.89
N TRP A 368 -36.06 10.83 -1.83
CA TRP A 368 -34.70 10.62 -2.30
C TRP A 368 -33.77 11.70 -1.76
N VAL A 369 -32.55 11.31 -1.42
CA VAL A 369 -31.46 12.22 -1.04
C VAL A 369 -30.20 11.85 -1.80
N ILE A 370 -29.39 12.84 -2.16
CA ILE A 370 -28.13 12.59 -2.85
C ILE A 370 -27.05 12.11 -1.86
N GLU A 371 -26.25 11.11 -2.25
CA GLU A 371 -25.14 10.63 -1.41
C GLU A 371 -23.98 11.62 -1.39
N THR A 372 -23.64 12.17 -2.56
CA THR A 372 -22.53 13.11 -2.79
C THR A 372 -22.97 14.22 -3.73
N SER A 373 -22.56 15.47 -3.45
CA SER A 373 -22.83 16.57 -4.38
C SER A 373 -21.58 16.93 -5.17
N THR A 374 -21.78 17.61 -6.30
CA THR A 374 -20.70 18.12 -7.14
C THR A 374 -19.78 19.12 -6.42
N CYS A 375 -20.21 19.71 -5.30
CA CYS A 375 -19.45 20.68 -4.50
C CYS A 375 -18.99 20.15 -3.14
N CYS A 376 -19.47 18.98 -2.69
CA CYS A 376 -19.12 18.41 -1.39
C CYS A 376 -18.88 16.91 -1.53
N ALA A 377 -17.68 16.48 -1.12
CA ALA A 377 -17.24 15.08 -1.24
C ALA A 377 -18.21 14.06 -0.60
N SER A 378 -18.96 14.46 0.44
CA SER A 378 -19.98 13.62 1.08
C SER A 378 -21.15 14.48 1.60
N VAL A 379 -22.39 14.09 1.25
CA VAL A 379 -23.62 14.65 1.83
C VAL A 379 -24.18 13.66 2.86
N MET A 380 -24.20 12.38 2.50
CA MET A 380 -24.63 11.26 3.35
C MET A 380 -23.48 10.26 3.48
N ILE A 381 -23.18 9.82 4.70
CA ILE A 381 -22.16 8.79 4.96
C ILE A 381 -22.83 7.52 5.47
N LYS A 382 -22.58 6.39 4.80
CA LYS A 382 -23.01 5.06 5.25
C LYS A 382 -22.36 4.76 6.59
N LEU A 383 -23.16 4.44 7.60
CA LEU A 383 -22.65 3.99 8.88
C LEU A 383 -22.30 2.50 8.73
N GLN A 384 -21.02 2.16 8.94
CA GLN A 384 -20.65 0.76 9.07
C GLN A 384 -21.46 0.16 10.22
N ALA A 385 -22.10 -0.99 9.98
CA ALA A 385 -22.61 -1.81 11.06
C ALA A 385 -21.40 -2.05 11.98
N ARG A 386 -21.44 -1.49 13.20
CA ARG A 386 -20.39 -1.78 14.18
C ARG A 386 -20.31 -3.29 14.27
N PHE A 387 -19.14 -3.86 13.99
CA PHE A 387 -18.80 -5.15 14.55
C PHE A 387 -19.03 -5.00 16.05
N SER A 388 -20.08 -5.63 16.57
CA SER A 388 -20.15 -5.91 18.00
C SER A 388 -18.91 -6.75 18.32
N PRO A 389 -18.14 -6.39 19.36
CA PRO A 389 -16.95 -7.13 19.76
C PRO A 389 -17.25 -8.60 20.06
#